data_AF-A0AAD4L807-F1
#
_entry.id   AF-A0AAD4L807-F1
#
_cell.length_a   1.000
_cell.length_b   1.000
_cell.length_c   1.000
_cell.angle_alpha   90.00
_cell.angle_beta   90.00
_cell.angle_gamma   90.00
#
_symmetry.space_group_name_H-M   'P 1'
#
loop_
_entity.id
_entity.type
_entity.pdbx_description
1 polymer ?
#
loop_
_entity_poly.entity_id
_entity_poly.type
_entity_poly.pdbx_seq_one_letter_code
_entity_poly.pdbx_strand_id
1 'polypeptide(L)'
;MSSNPIAIRSPPTQLAVSISISPKTGSLTREHLRHNSLGTLPNVRQPKVLHPIENEDLRILLLENISSDAVKTFEANGWRVDHHVKAMNEDDLVQRIGQYHAIGIRSKTKITERVIKAASKLLVIGCFCIGVNQVDLVTAGKAGIPVFNSPFSNSRSVAELVLSEIIALARQYFERGFELRQGIWNKQSKGCWEIRGKTLGIIGYGHIGSQLSVLAEAFGMRVLFHDVVNLMPLGSARQVESLSSLLSTSDFVTIHVPELPETMNMISGIQLAQMKKGSYLINNARGTVVDIPALIEAMKSGHIAGAAIDVFPHEPGANGAPFDDQLNPWASELRALKNVILTPHIGGSTEEAQRMIGEEVAGALTRYLNFGSTVGAVNFPEVDLRAITAEQPDHVRICHVHINQPGVLRQVNEVLSPYNVEKQYSDSKGDVAYLMADIADVGPQDVNRLREMISKTSANILTRLLA
;
A
#
# COMPACT_ATOMS: atom_id res chain seq x y z
N MET A 1 -32.07 59.32 66.46
CA MET A 1 -31.02 60.36 66.46
C MET A 1 -30.18 60.17 65.21
N SER A 2 -29.93 61.28 64.54
CA SER A 2 -29.29 61.49 63.24
C SER A 2 -27.86 60.94 63.12
N SER A 3 -27.51 60.43 61.92
CA SER A 3 -26.30 60.88 61.21
C SER A 3 -26.26 60.35 59.76
N ASN A 4 -25.90 61.26 58.85
CA ASN A 4 -25.89 61.23 57.39
C ASN A 4 -25.08 60.11 56.70
N PRO A 5 -25.36 59.84 55.40
CA PRO A 5 -24.71 58.79 54.62
C PRO A 5 -23.40 59.26 53.98
N ILE A 6 -22.43 58.34 53.81
CA ILE A 6 -21.22 58.56 53.01
C ILE A 6 -21.04 57.38 52.05
N ALA A 7 -20.91 57.71 50.77
CA ALA A 7 -20.84 56.81 49.64
C ALA A 7 -19.45 56.20 49.43
N ILE A 8 -19.40 54.97 48.91
CA ILE A 8 -18.23 54.40 48.22
C ILE A 8 -18.70 53.90 46.85
N ARG A 9 -18.03 54.36 45.79
CA ARG A 9 -18.35 54.14 44.38
C ARG A 9 -17.98 52.72 43.92
N SER A 10 -18.93 52.03 43.28
CA SER A 10 -18.69 50.82 42.49
C SER A 10 -18.32 51.20 41.04
N PRO A 11 -17.30 50.58 40.41
CA PRO A 11 -17.00 50.83 39.00
C PRO A 11 -18.06 50.18 38.09
N PRO A 12 -18.27 50.72 36.87
CA PRO A 12 -19.39 50.34 36.02
C PRO A 12 -19.17 49.01 35.29
N THR A 13 -20.24 48.24 35.22
CA THR A 13 -20.46 47.11 34.30
C THR A 13 -20.50 47.62 32.87
N GLN A 14 -19.55 47.19 32.03
CA GLN A 14 -19.70 47.23 30.57
C GLN A 14 -19.87 45.80 30.04
N LEU A 15 -21.04 45.56 29.45
CA LEU A 15 -21.33 44.41 28.59
C LEU A 15 -20.41 44.45 27.37
N ALA A 16 -19.52 43.47 27.24
CA ALA A 16 -18.81 43.20 25.99
C ALA A 16 -19.49 42.01 25.30
N VAL A 17 -20.21 42.30 24.23
CA VAL A 17 -20.69 41.30 23.26
C VAL A 17 -19.48 40.83 22.45
N SER A 18 -19.03 39.60 22.65
CA SER A 18 -18.00 38.98 21.80
C SER A 18 -18.65 38.39 20.55
N ILE A 19 -18.60 39.13 19.45
CA ILE A 19 -18.88 38.60 18.11
C ILE A 19 -17.61 37.90 17.64
N SER A 20 -17.64 36.56 17.57
CA SER A 20 -16.58 35.77 16.94
C SER A 20 -16.68 35.93 15.42
N ILE A 21 -15.71 36.61 14.83
CA ILE A 21 -15.58 36.76 13.37
C ILE A 21 -14.48 35.80 12.91
N SER A 22 -14.86 34.87 12.04
CA SER A 22 -14.01 33.84 11.44
C SER A 22 -12.90 34.45 10.56
N PRO A 23 -11.62 34.01 10.64
CA PRO A 23 -10.60 34.47 9.71
C PRO A 23 -10.76 33.77 8.35
N LYS A 24 -10.97 34.58 7.30
CA LYS A 24 -10.90 34.14 5.90
C LYS A 24 -9.46 33.70 5.57
N THR A 25 -9.24 32.40 5.37
CA THR A 25 -7.97 31.87 4.84
C THR A 25 -7.96 31.98 3.31
N GLY A 26 -7.51 33.14 2.83
CA GLY A 26 -7.01 33.32 1.48
C GLY A 26 -5.55 32.85 1.39
N SER A 27 -5.27 32.03 0.37
CA SER A 27 -3.97 31.60 -0.14
C SER A 27 -2.76 32.48 0.22
N LEU A 28 -1.90 32.02 1.15
CA LEU A 28 -0.55 32.57 1.41
C LEU A 28 0.44 31.49 1.91
N THR A 29 0.47 30.28 1.33
CA THR A 29 1.38 29.20 1.79
C THR A 29 2.29 28.62 0.70
N ARG A 30 2.69 29.40 -0.31
CA ARG A 30 3.61 28.86 -1.34
C ARG A 30 4.85 29.67 -1.71
N GLU A 31 5.04 30.90 -1.22
CA GLU A 31 6.21 31.72 -1.60
C GLU A 31 7.19 32.07 -0.47
N HIS A 32 6.89 31.82 0.80
CA HIS A 32 7.81 32.14 1.92
C HIS A 32 8.68 30.97 2.43
N LEU A 33 8.68 29.83 1.73
CA LEU A 33 9.58 28.70 2.03
C LEU A 33 10.79 28.60 1.08
N ARG A 34 10.98 29.55 0.16
CA ARG A 34 12.18 29.68 -0.66
C ARG A 34 12.88 30.97 -0.27
N HIS A 35 14.11 30.85 0.23
CA HIS A 35 14.97 31.91 0.77
C HIS A 35 14.66 32.37 2.19
N ASN A 36 15.14 31.60 3.16
CA ASN A 36 15.99 32.17 4.21
C ASN A 36 16.88 31.07 4.81
N SER A 37 18.13 31.45 5.02
CA SER A 37 19.23 30.65 5.58
C SER A 37 18.80 29.77 6.75
N LEU A 38 19.03 28.46 6.63
CA LEU A 38 18.98 27.51 7.73
C LEU A 38 20.05 27.91 8.78
N GLY A 39 19.62 28.66 9.79
CA GLY A 39 20.22 28.57 11.11
C GLY A 39 20.04 27.13 11.60
N THR A 40 21.15 26.46 11.89
CA THR A 40 21.20 25.10 12.42
C THR A 40 20.32 24.97 13.66
N LEU A 41 19.29 24.12 13.60
CA LEU A 41 18.63 23.60 14.79
C LEU A 41 19.70 22.87 15.62
N PRO A 42 19.88 23.18 16.92
CA PRO A 42 20.86 22.48 17.73
C PRO A 42 20.36 21.05 18.02
N ASN A 43 21.19 20.06 17.66
CA ASN A 43 21.12 18.65 18.06
C ASN A 43 19.98 17.76 17.50
N VAL A 44 19.71 17.80 16.20
CA VAL A 44 19.18 16.58 15.53
C VAL A 44 20.37 15.76 15.06
N ARG A 45 20.71 14.68 15.77
CA ARG A 45 21.77 13.75 15.35
C ARG A 45 21.43 13.21 13.96
N GLN A 46 22.23 13.58 12.96
CA GLN A 46 21.97 13.14 11.60
C GLN A 46 22.37 11.67 11.44
N PRO A 47 21.49 10.82 10.87
CA PRO A 47 21.85 9.44 10.56
C PRO A 47 22.98 9.44 9.51
N LYS A 48 24.01 8.63 9.77
CA LYS A 48 25.07 8.35 8.80
C LYS A 48 24.51 7.40 7.75
N VAL A 49 24.51 7.79 6.48
CA VAL A 49 24.22 6.86 5.38
C VAL A 49 25.32 5.81 5.38
N LEU A 50 24.95 4.55 5.61
CA LEU A 50 25.92 3.46 5.57
C LEU A 50 25.95 2.92 4.15
N HIS A 51 27.14 2.60 3.68
CA HIS A 51 27.33 1.95 2.40
C HIS A 51 27.78 0.51 2.64
N PRO A 52 27.40 -0.44 1.76
CA PRO A 52 28.08 -1.71 1.69
C PRO A 52 29.59 -1.48 1.61
N ILE A 53 30.35 -2.10 2.50
CA ILE A 53 31.80 -1.88 2.58
C ILE A 53 32.51 -2.43 1.33
N GLU A 54 31.89 -3.41 0.68
CA GLU A 54 32.21 -3.75 -0.70
C GLU A 54 31.73 -2.61 -1.60
N ASN A 55 32.69 -1.85 -2.12
CA ASN A 55 32.49 -0.72 -3.03
C ASN A 55 32.02 -1.25 -4.41
N GLU A 56 30.91 -1.98 -4.43
CA GLU A 56 30.20 -2.36 -5.64
C GLU A 56 29.32 -1.17 -6.03
N ASP A 57 29.59 -0.59 -7.20
CA ASP A 57 28.68 0.35 -7.86
C ASP A 57 27.30 -0.31 -7.95
N LEU A 58 26.42 -0.01 -6.99
CA LEU A 58 25.10 -0.63 -6.93
C LEU A 58 24.35 -0.30 -8.22
N ARG A 59 23.90 -1.37 -8.86
CA ARG A 59 23.19 -1.33 -10.13
C ARG A 59 21.77 -1.81 -9.93
N ILE A 60 20.82 -0.98 -10.34
CA ILE A 60 19.39 -1.20 -10.15
C ILE A 60 18.73 -1.33 -11.52
N LEU A 61 17.96 -2.41 -11.70
CA LEU A 61 17.14 -2.61 -12.89
C LEU A 61 15.70 -2.19 -12.59
N LEU A 62 15.16 -1.22 -13.32
CA LEU A 62 13.76 -0.82 -13.21
C LEU A 62 13.02 -1.15 -14.52
N LEU A 63 11.96 -1.94 -14.43
CA LEU A 63 11.16 -2.38 -15.57
C LEU A 63 9.75 -1.75 -15.54
N GLU A 64 9.03 -1.84 -16.66
CA GLU A 64 7.61 -1.50 -16.75
C GLU A 64 7.26 -0.01 -16.49
N ASN A 65 8.19 0.90 -16.85
CA ASN A 65 7.99 2.34 -16.76
C ASN A 65 7.65 2.84 -15.35
N ILE A 66 8.44 2.39 -14.36
CA ILE A 66 8.38 2.90 -12.97
C ILE A 66 8.59 4.42 -12.97
N SER A 67 7.97 5.11 -11.99
CA SER A 67 8.03 6.56 -11.82
C SER A 67 9.46 7.11 -11.89
N SER A 68 9.62 8.25 -12.58
CA SER A 68 10.90 8.96 -12.64
C SER A 68 11.42 9.40 -11.26
N ASP A 69 10.54 9.55 -10.27
CA ASP A 69 10.94 9.96 -8.92
C ASP A 69 11.67 8.83 -8.18
N ALA A 70 11.36 7.56 -8.48
CA ALA A 70 12.13 6.42 -8.00
C ALA A 70 13.54 6.42 -8.61
N VAL A 71 13.65 6.69 -9.93
CA VAL A 71 14.95 6.82 -10.63
C VAL A 71 15.81 7.89 -9.95
N LYS A 72 15.27 9.10 -9.79
CA LYS A 72 15.97 10.22 -9.13
C LYS A 72 16.40 9.87 -7.70
N THR A 73 15.57 9.15 -6.96
CA THR A 73 15.88 8.72 -5.59
C THR A 73 17.13 7.83 -5.57
N PHE A 74 17.21 6.86 -6.49
CA PHE A 74 18.35 5.97 -6.58
C PHE A 74 19.62 6.66 -7.11
N GLU A 75 19.49 7.51 -8.12
CA GLU A 75 20.62 8.30 -8.65
C GLU A 75 21.17 9.28 -7.60
N ALA A 76 20.30 9.87 -6.75
CA ALA A 76 20.72 10.72 -5.65
C ALA A 76 21.51 9.97 -4.55
N ASN A 77 21.37 8.64 -4.46
CA ASN A 77 22.22 7.79 -3.63
C ASN A 77 23.53 7.36 -4.32
N GLY A 78 23.78 7.83 -5.55
CA GLY A 78 24.96 7.51 -6.34
C GLY A 78 24.88 6.17 -7.08
N TRP A 79 23.69 5.58 -7.22
CA TRP A 79 23.51 4.25 -7.84
C TRP A 79 23.27 4.34 -9.34
N ARG A 80 23.73 3.32 -10.07
CA ARG A 80 23.49 3.20 -11.51
C ARG A 80 22.10 2.60 -11.74
N VAL A 81 21.25 3.29 -12.50
CA VAL A 81 19.87 2.85 -12.74
C VAL A 81 19.67 2.57 -14.22
N ASP A 82 19.33 1.33 -14.55
CA ASP A 82 18.87 0.94 -15.89
C ASP A 82 17.35 0.92 -15.91
N HIS A 83 16.73 1.91 -16.55
CA HIS A 83 15.29 2.08 -16.60
C HIS A 83 14.72 1.68 -17.98
N HIS A 84 13.78 0.74 -17.97
CA HIS A 84 13.10 0.24 -19.16
C HIS A 84 11.58 0.45 -19.07
N VAL A 85 11.02 0.93 -20.17
CA VAL A 85 9.57 1.19 -20.30
C VAL A 85 8.77 -0.12 -20.36
N LYS A 86 9.36 -1.19 -20.89
CA LYS A 86 8.70 -2.47 -21.12
C LYS A 86 9.08 -3.50 -20.05
N ALA A 87 8.19 -4.47 -19.86
CA ALA A 87 8.52 -5.72 -19.18
C ALA A 87 9.57 -6.49 -20.00
N MET A 88 10.41 -7.25 -19.32
CA MET A 88 11.26 -8.27 -19.94
C MET A 88 10.60 -9.64 -19.78
N ASN A 89 10.76 -10.50 -20.79
CA ASN A 89 10.43 -11.91 -20.65
C ASN A 89 11.47 -12.62 -19.77
N GLU A 90 11.17 -13.85 -19.38
CA GLU A 90 12.01 -14.61 -18.44
C GLU A 90 13.42 -14.88 -18.99
N ASP A 91 13.56 -15.23 -20.27
CA ASP A 91 14.87 -15.55 -20.88
C ASP A 91 15.79 -14.34 -20.94
N ASP A 92 15.28 -13.19 -21.38
CA ASP A 92 16.01 -11.93 -21.41
C ASP A 92 16.41 -11.49 -20.00
N LEU A 93 15.52 -11.72 -19.02
CA LEU A 93 15.78 -11.36 -17.63
C LEU A 93 16.87 -12.24 -17.02
N VAL A 94 16.82 -13.56 -17.23
CA VAL A 94 17.83 -14.52 -16.76
C VAL A 94 19.23 -14.18 -17.28
N GLN A 95 19.36 -13.72 -18.52
CA GLN A 95 20.66 -13.33 -19.09
C GLN A 95 21.26 -12.08 -18.46
N ARG A 96 20.43 -11.18 -17.95
CA ARG A 96 20.84 -9.85 -17.48
C ARG A 96 20.87 -9.74 -15.96
N ILE A 97 20.03 -10.48 -15.23
CA ILE A 97 19.78 -10.24 -13.81
C ILE A 97 21.01 -10.38 -12.91
N GLY A 98 21.97 -11.24 -13.28
CA GLY A 98 23.19 -11.48 -12.49
C GLY A 98 24.11 -10.27 -12.31
N GLN A 99 23.90 -9.18 -13.06
CA GLN A 99 24.67 -7.94 -12.92
C GLN A 99 24.02 -6.89 -12.01
N TYR A 100 22.81 -7.14 -11.51
CA TYR A 100 22.02 -6.19 -10.73
C TYR A 100 21.93 -6.59 -9.26
N HIS A 101 21.89 -5.58 -8.40
CA HIS A 101 21.81 -5.72 -6.94
C HIS A 101 20.39 -5.46 -6.44
N ALA A 102 19.59 -4.74 -7.22
CA ALA A 102 18.16 -4.56 -6.97
C ALA A 102 17.39 -4.60 -8.28
N ILE A 103 16.15 -5.09 -8.22
CA ILE A 103 15.21 -5.03 -9.34
C ILE A 103 13.88 -4.42 -8.88
N GLY A 104 13.38 -3.46 -9.65
CA GLY A 104 12.04 -2.90 -9.56
C GLY A 104 11.17 -3.39 -10.71
N ILE A 105 10.02 -3.96 -10.40
CA ILE A 105 9.03 -4.46 -11.38
C ILE A 105 7.64 -3.92 -11.07
N ARG A 106 6.69 -4.13 -11.99
CA ARG A 106 5.25 -3.94 -11.73
C ARG A 106 4.55 -5.28 -11.88
N SER A 107 3.40 -5.34 -12.56
CA SER A 107 2.54 -6.51 -12.59
C SER A 107 2.88 -7.54 -13.67
N LYS A 108 3.62 -7.16 -14.72
CA LYS A 108 3.84 -8.02 -15.89
C LYS A 108 5.08 -8.89 -15.77
N THR A 109 6.19 -8.36 -15.28
CA THR A 109 7.43 -9.15 -15.15
C THR A 109 7.25 -10.23 -14.09
N LYS A 110 7.58 -11.48 -14.45
CA LYS A 110 7.52 -12.64 -13.55
C LYS A 110 8.91 -12.93 -13.01
N ILE A 111 9.05 -12.93 -11.69
CA ILE A 111 10.28 -13.32 -10.98
C ILE A 111 10.08 -14.74 -10.47
N THR A 112 10.42 -15.70 -11.33
CA THR A 112 10.32 -17.13 -11.06
C THR A 112 11.55 -17.63 -10.29
N GLU A 113 11.49 -18.86 -9.80
CA GLU A 113 12.65 -19.56 -9.24
C GLU A 113 13.87 -19.54 -10.18
N ARG A 114 13.66 -19.67 -11.48
CA ARG A 114 14.73 -19.65 -12.49
C ARG A 114 15.43 -18.29 -12.55
N VAL A 115 14.67 -17.20 -12.49
CA VAL A 115 15.22 -15.84 -12.44
C VAL A 115 16.01 -15.63 -11.16
N ILE A 116 15.47 -16.05 -10.00
CA ILE A 116 16.13 -15.90 -8.70
C ILE A 116 17.46 -16.66 -8.66
N LYS A 117 17.49 -17.89 -9.19
CA LYS A 117 18.72 -18.70 -9.26
C LYS A 117 19.80 -18.08 -10.17
N ALA A 118 19.40 -17.36 -11.22
CA ALA A 118 20.34 -16.65 -12.11
C ALA A 118 20.85 -15.33 -11.51
N ALA A 119 20.21 -14.83 -10.45
CA ALA A 119 20.45 -13.51 -9.87
C ALA A 119 21.55 -13.54 -8.80
N SER A 120 22.80 -13.80 -9.20
CA SER A 120 23.93 -14.01 -8.29
C SER A 120 24.29 -12.84 -7.38
N LYS A 121 23.90 -11.61 -7.73
CA LYS A 121 24.18 -10.38 -6.96
C LYS A 121 22.94 -9.74 -6.33
N LEU A 122 21.75 -10.29 -6.57
CA LEU A 122 20.51 -9.63 -6.22
C LEU A 122 20.30 -9.62 -4.70
N LEU A 123 20.14 -8.43 -4.14
CA LEU A 123 19.96 -8.20 -2.71
C LEU A 123 18.50 -7.94 -2.34
N VAL A 124 17.71 -7.34 -3.25
CA VAL A 124 16.33 -6.90 -2.95
C VAL A 124 15.46 -6.83 -4.21
N ILE A 125 14.17 -7.12 -4.05
CA ILE A 125 13.14 -6.96 -5.07
C ILE A 125 12.14 -5.88 -4.62
N GLY A 126 11.83 -4.93 -5.50
CA GLY A 126 10.77 -3.94 -5.33
C GLY A 126 9.61 -4.21 -6.28
N CYS A 127 8.46 -4.55 -5.75
CA CYS A 127 7.20 -4.56 -6.47
C CYS A 127 6.60 -3.15 -6.41
N PHE A 128 6.76 -2.37 -7.48
CA PHE A 128 6.16 -1.03 -7.65
C PHE A 128 4.67 -1.16 -8.01
N CYS A 129 3.96 -1.92 -7.19
CA CYS A 129 2.53 -2.17 -7.22
C CYS A 129 2.09 -2.75 -5.86
N ILE A 130 0.78 -2.93 -5.69
CA ILE A 130 0.22 -3.46 -4.46
C ILE A 130 0.43 -4.99 -4.40
N GLY A 131 0.08 -5.68 -5.48
CA GLY A 131 0.19 -7.13 -5.60
C GLY A 131 1.64 -7.60 -5.77
N VAL A 132 1.90 -8.81 -5.30
CA VAL A 132 3.21 -9.48 -5.35
C VAL A 132 3.15 -10.87 -5.99
N ASN A 133 2.01 -11.24 -6.59
CA ASN A 133 1.73 -12.56 -7.17
C ASN A 133 2.68 -12.93 -8.32
N GLN A 134 3.34 -11.93 -8.91
CA GLN A 134 4.32 -12.07 -9.97
C GLN A 134 5.71 -12.48 -9.47
N VAL A 135 5.92 -12.58 -8.16
CA VAL A 135 7.20 -12.96 -7.54
C VAL A 135 7.05 -14.26 -6.75
N ASP A 136 7.96 -15.20 -6.97
CA ASP A 136 8.12 -16.36 -6.09
C ASP A 136 8.74 -15.94 -4.76
N LEU A 137 7.87 -15.57 -3.82
CA LEU A 137 8.24 -15.07 -2.49
C LEU A 137 9.01 -16.09 -1.66
N VAL A 138 8.70 -17.38 -1.82
CA VAL A 138 9.29 -18.48 -1.04
C VAL A 138 10.73 -18.68 -1.48
N THR A 139 10.97 -18.79 -2.78
CA THR A 139 12.33 -18.92 -3.31
C THR A 139 13.15 -17.66 -3.02
N ALA A 140 12.56 -16.46 -3.17
CA ALA A 140 13.25 -15.21 -2.85
C ALA A 140 13.67 -15.14 -1.37
N GLY A 141 12.78 -15.54 -0.46
CA GLY A 141 13.07 -15.60 0.97
C GLY A 141 14.23 -16.55 1.27
N LYS A 142 14.20 -17.77 0.74
CA LYS A 142 15.27 -18.77 0.90
C LYS A 142 16.62 -18.32 0.32
N ALA A 143 16.61 -17.49 -0.72
CA ALA A 143 17.81 -16.88 -1.28
C ALA A 143 18.31 -15.66 -0.48
N GLY A 144 17.63 -15.27 0.59
CA GLY A 144 17.98 -14.10 1.40
C GLY A 144 17.60 -12.77 0.77
N ILE A 145 16.60 -12.77 -0.13
CA ILE A 145 16.18 -11.62 -0.93
C ILE A 145 14.81 -11.14 -0.41
N PRO A 146 14.77 -10.05 0.38
CA PRO A 146 13.51 -9.42 0.75
C PRO A 146 12.80 -8.81 -0.45
N VAL A 147 11.47 -8.87 -0.42
CA VAL A 147 10.55 -8.30 -1.41
C VAL A 147 9.74 -7.23 -0.72
N PHE A 148 9.76 -6.01 -1.27
CA PHE A 148 8.97 -4.88 -0.80
C PHE A 148 7.87 -4.55 -1.80
N ASN A 149 6.72 -4.10 -1.33
CA ASN A 149 5.64 -3.58 -2.14
C ASN A 149 5.17 -2.21 -1.61
N SER A 150 4.10 -1.68 -2.21
CA SER A 150 3.46 -0.45 -1.75
C SER A 150 1.99 -0.73 -1.44
N PRO A 151 1.67 -1.23 -0.23
CA PRO A 151 0.34 -1.75 0.09
C PRO A 151 -0.72 -0.65 0.25
N PHE A 152 -0.32 0.59 0.51
CA PHE A 152 -1.25 1.66 0.91
C PHE A 152 -1.39 2.81 -0.09
N SER A 153 -0.46 2.94 -1.04
CA SER A 153 -0.37 4.13 -1.91
C SER A 153 -1.57 4.37 -2.84
N ASN A 154 -2.40 3.35 -3.08
CA ASN A 154 -3.62 3.49 -3.89
C ASN A 154 -4.90 3.71 -3.07
N SER A 155 -4.82 3.77 -1.73
CA SER A 155 -6.00 3.79 -0.87
C SER A 155 -6.94 4.95 -1.21
N ARG A 156 -6.36 6.12 -1.53
CA ARG A 156 -7.11 7.30 -1.98
C ARG A 156 -7.82 7.11 -3.30
N SER A 157 -7.11 6.61 -4.29
CA SER A 157 -7.66 6.44 -5.63
C SER A 157 -8.83 5.46 -5.64
N VAL A 158 -8.73 4.34 -4.90
CA VAL A 158 -9.84 3.38 -4.81
C VAL A 158 -11.04 3.98 -4.08
N ALA A 159 -10.83 4.70 -2.97
CA ALA A 159 -11.92 5.34 -2.24
C ALA A 159 -12.65 6.42 -3.08
N GLU A 160 -11.92 7.21 -3.87
CA GLU A 160 -12.51 8.18 -4.80
C GLU A 160 -13.28 7.50 -5.93
N LEU A 161 -12.75 6.41 -6.48
CA LEU A 161 -13.42 5.64 -7.53
C LEU A 161 -14.75 5.07 -7.03
N VAL A 162 -14.77 4.44 -5.86
CA VAL A 162 -16.01 3.87 -5.29
C VAL A 162 -17.07 4.94 -5.08
N LEU A 163 -16.69 6.11 -4.56
CA LEU A 163 -17.64 7.21 -4.38
C LEU A 163 -18.18 7.73 -5.72
N SER A 164 -17.32 7.82 -6.74
CA SER A 164 -17.72 8.17 -8.11
C SER A 164 -18.72 7.15 -8.68
N GLU A 165 -18.44 5.86 -8.52
CA GLU A 165 -19.31 4.76 -8.96
C GLU A 165 -20.65 4.76 -8.25
N ILE A 166 -20.68 4.99 -6.94
CA ILE A 166 -21.92 5.13 -6.16
C ILE A 166 -22.81 6.24 -6.77
N ILE A 167 -22.23 7.40 -7.05
CA ILE A 167 -22.98 8.52 -7.67
C ILE A 167 -23.42 8.15 -9.09
N ALA A 168 -22.54 7.55 -9.89
CA ALA A 168 -22.83 7.18 -11.26
C ALA A 168 -23.95 6.13 -11.36
N LEU A 169 -23.91 5.09 -10.52
CA LEU A 169 -24.94 4.05 -10.42
C LEU A 169 -26.27 4.61 -9.92
N ALA A 170 -26.24 5.45 -8.88
CA ALA A 170 -27.43 6.09 -8.33
C ALA A 170 -28.15 6.98 -9.36
N ARG A 171 -27.42 7.50 -10.34
CA ARG A 171 -27.92 8.43 -11.36
C ARG A 171 -28.03 7.81 -12.75
N GLN A 172 -27.69 6.54 -12.91
CA GLN A 172 -27.63 5.83 -14.20
C GLN A 172 -26.80 6.59 -15.24
N TYR A 173 -25.69 7.18 -14.78
CA TYR A 173 -24.96 8.19 -15.52
C TYR A 173 -24.43 7.67 -16.87
N PHE A 174 -23.91 6.44 -16.88
CA PHE A 174 -23.32 5.83 -18.07
C PHE A 174 -24.37 5.49 -19.14
N GLU A 175 -25.52 4.96 -18.74
CA GLU A 175 -26.64 4.63 -19.63
C GLU A 175 -27.20 5.89 -20.28
N ARG A 176 -27.46 6.93 -19.50
CA ARG A 176 -28.00 8.20 -20.01
C ARG A 176 -27.01 8.87 -20.95
N GLY A 177 -25.72 8.82 -20.63
CA GLY A 177 -24.66 9.31 -21.50
C GLY A 177 -24.57 8.52 -22.81
N PHE A 178 -24.73 7.19 -22.76
CA PHE A 178 -24.73 6.34 -23.93
C PHE A 178 -25.93 6.59 -24.86
N GLU A 179 -27.14 6.68 -24.30
CA GLU A 179 -28.36 7.03 -25.05
C GLU A 179 -28.19 8.36 -25.80
N LEU A 180 -27.68 9.40 -25.13
CA LEU A 180 -27.52 10.71 -25.74
C LEU A 180 -26.45 10.72 -26.86
N ARG A 181 -25.38 9.93 -26.73
CA ARG A 181 -24.39 9.73 -27.81
C ARG A 181 -24.99 9.07 -29.06
N GLN A 182 -26.08 8.31 -28.90
CA GLN A 182 -26.84 7.73 -30.00
C GLN A 182 -27.94 8.68 -30.54
N GLY A 183 -28.02 9.92 -30.04
CA GLY A 183 -29.05 10.88 -30.40
C GLY A 183 -30.40 10.65 -29.70
N ILE A 184 -30.45 9.76 -28.71
CA ILE A 184 -31.68 9.43 -27.98
C ILE A 184 -31.79 10.35 -26.75
N TRP A 185 -32.84 11.18 -26.71
CA TRP A 185 -33.13 12.04 -25.56
C TRP A 185 -34.10 11.38 -24.59
N ASN A 186 -33.59 10.82 -23.49
CA ASN A 186 -34.39 10.11 -22.50
C ASN A 186 -34.31 10.76 -21.09
N LYS A 187 -35.06 11.86 -20.92
CA LYS A 187 -35.11 12.61 -19.66
C LYS A 187 -36.10 11.98 -18.69
N GLN A 188 -35.61 11.24 -17.69
CA GLN A 188 -36.45 10.65 -16.64
C GLN A 188 -35.78 10.64 -15.26
N SER A 189 -36.61 10.60 -14.21
CA SER A 189 -36.18 10.51 -12.80
C SER A 189 -36.41 9.13 -12.17
N LYS A 190 -37.14 8.24 -12.85
CA LYS A 190 -37.47 6.92 -12.32
C LYS A 190 -36.20 6.09 -12.13
N GLY A 191 -35.97 5.61 -10.90
CA GLY A 191 -34.79 4.81 -10.56
C GLY A 191 -33.50 5.63 -10.38
N CYS A 192 -33.61 6.97 -10.29
CA CYS A 192 -32.49 7.87 -10.02
C CYS A 192 -32.61 8.44 -8.60
N TRP A 193 -31.49 8.47 -7.86
CA TRP A 193 -31.48 8.81 -6.44
C TRP A 193 -30.42 9.85 -6.09
N GLU A 194 -30.70 10.67 -5.09
CA GLU A 194 -29.66 11.32 -4.30
C GLU A 194 -29.04 10.29 -3.35
N ILE A 195 -27.70 10.33 -3.23
CA ILE A 195 -26.95 9.46 -2.31
C ILE A 195 -27.00 9.98 -0.86
N ARG A 196 -27.28 11.28 -0.66
CA ARG A 196 -27.51 11.86 0.66
C ARG A 196 -28.66 11.13 1.37
N GLY A 197 -28.42 10.77 2.62
CA GLY A 197 -29.35 10.02 3.47
C GLY A 197 -29.43 8.52 3.17
N LYS A 198 -28.73 8.02 2.14
CA LYS A 198 -28.60 6.58 1.87
C LYS A 198 -27.57 5.94 2.79
N THR A 199 -27.70 4.63 2.97
CA THR A 199 -26.78 3.84 3.78
C THR A 199 -25.73 3.16 2.91
N LEU A 200 -24.46 3.43 3.18
CA LEU A 200 -23.31 2.72 2.62
C LEU A 200 -22.88 1.63 3.61
N GLY A 201 -22.89 0.38 3.15
CA GLY A 201 -22.31 -0.76 3.84
C GLY A 201 -20.93 -1.08 3.31
N ILE A 202 -19.92 -1.04 4.17
CA ILE A 202 -18.53 -1.34 3.85
C ILE A 202 -18.15 -2.71 4.41
N ILE A 203 -17.74 -3.65 3.55
CA ILE A 203 -17.23 -4.96 3.97
C ILE A 203 -15.70 -4.89 3.94
N GLY A 204 -15.07 -4.94 5.12
CA GLY A 204 -13.64 -4.69 5.30
C GLY A 204 -13.35 -3.21 5.59
N TYR A 205 -12.99 -2.91 6.84
CA TYR A 205 -12.77 -1.53 7.32
C TYR A 205 -11.29 -1.21 7.54
N GLY A 206 -10.45 -1.66 6.61
CA GLY A 206 -9.02 -1.34 6.57
C GLY A 206 -8.73 0.05 5.99
N HIS A 207 -7.56 0.21 5.34
CA HIS A 207 -7.11 1.49 4.81
C HIS A 207 -8.09 2.14 3.82
N ILE A 208 -8.60 1.38 2.85
CA ILE A 208 -9.55 1.91 1.85
C ILE A 208 -10.92 2.17 2.50
N GLY A 209 -11.46 1.20 3.24
CA GLY A 209 -12.80 1.29 3.83
C GLY A 209 -12.93 2.44 4.83
N SER A 210 -11.94 2.62 5.71
CA SER A 210 -11.93 3.74 6.66
C SER A 210 -11.85 5.08 5.95
N GLN A 211 -11.02 5.22 4.92
CA GLN A 211 -10.91 6.46 4.17
C GLN A 211 -12.16 6.78 3.34
N LEU A 212 -12.77 5.76 2.73
CA LEU A 212 -14.05 5.87 2.05
C LEU A 212 -15.16 6.32 3.01
N SER A 213 -15.18 5.82 4.25
CA SER A 213 -16.19 6.21 5.22
C SER A 213 -16.23 7.71 5.48
N VAL A 214 -15.06 8.34 5.63
CA VAL A 214 -14.95 9.80 5.81
C VAL A 214 -15.50 10.55 4.60
N LEU A 215 -15.20 10.07 3.39
CA LEU A 215 -15.70 10.68 2.15
C LEU A 215 -17.21 10.52 1.99
N ALA A 216 -17.75 9.34 2.28
CA ALA A 216 -19.18 9.06 2.17
C ALA A 216 -19.99 9.90 3.18
N GLU A 217 -19.49 10.07 4.40
CA GLU A 217 -20.09 10.95 5.41
C GLU A 217 -20.11 12.42 4.97
N ALA A 218 -19.03 12.89 4.34
CA ALA A 218 -18.97 14.24 3.78
C ALA A 218 -20.03 14.47 2.68
N PHE A 219 -20.48 13.41 1.99
CA PHE A 219 -21.59 13.43 1.04
C PHE A 219 -22.97 13.21 1.69
N GLY A 220 -23.01 13.11 3.02
CA GLY A 220 -24.24 12.94 3.81
C GLY A 220 -24.81 11.52 3.77
N MET A 221 -24.00 10.51 3.46
CA MET A 221 -24.39 9.11 3.60
C MET A 221 -24.28 8.66 5.06
N ARG A 222 -25.08 7.65 5.43
CA ARG A 222 -24.90 6.91 6.68
C ARG A 222 -23.95 5.76 6.43
N VAL A 223 -22.88 5.63 7.20
CA VAL A 223 -21.89 4.57 6.99
C VAL A 223 -22.03 3.47 8.04
N LEU A 224 -22.22 2.24 7.56
CA LEU A 224 -22.12 1.02 8.35
C LEU A 224 -20.93 0.21 7.80
N PHE A 225 -20.25 -0.53 8.66
CA PHE A 225 -19.22 -1.45 8.21
C PHE A 225 -19.25 -2.77 8.96
N HIS A 226 -18.76 -3.81 8.31
CA HIS A 226 -18.52 -5.11 8.91
C HIS A 226 -17.07 -5.51 8.65
N ASP A 227 -16.40 -5.94 9.71
CA ASP A 227 -15.04 -6.47 9.70
C ASP A 227 -14.97 -7.63 10.70
N VAL A 228 -14.09 -8.59 10.44
CA VAL A 228 -13.86 -9.75 11.32
C VAL A 228 -13.15 -9.34 12.61
N VAL A 229 -12.48 -8.19 12.61
CA VAL A 229 -11.86 -7.58 13.77
C VAL A 229 -12.72 -6.44 14.29
N ASN A 230 -12.79 -6.26 15.61
CA ASN A 230 -13.36 -5.06 16.19
C ASN A 230 -12.42 -3.87 15.94
N LEU A 231 -12.91 -2.86 15.22
CA LEU A 231 -12.10 -1.72 14.79
C LEU A 231 -12.71 -0.41 15.31
N MET A 232 -11.85 0.55 15.62
CA MET A 232 -12.30 1.88 16.04
C MET A 232 -12.89 2.62 14.82
N PRO A 233 -14.18 3.00 14.85
CA PRO A 233 -14.81 3.73 13.76
C PRO A 233 -14.26 5.15 13.64
N LEU A 234 -14.21 5.68 12.41
CA LEU A 234 -13.96 7.09 12.15
C LEU A 234 -15.29 7.84 11.97
N GLY A 235 -15.37 9.04 12.52
CA GLY A 235 -16.55 9.90 12.36
C GLY A 235 -17.81 9.30 12.97
N SER A 236 -18.88 9.21 12.18
CA SER A 236 -20.16 8.63 12.59
C SER A 236 -20.37 7.18 12.14
N ALA A 237 -19.35 6.56 11.54
CA ALA A 237 -19.41 5.20 11.03
C ALA A 237 -19.69 4.23 12.18
N ARG A 238 -20.44 3.15 11.89
CA ARG A 238 -20.78 2.15 12.90
C ARG A 238 -20.45 0.75 12.42
N GLN A 239 -19.71 0.02 13.26
CA GLN A 239 -19.54 -1.41 13.06
C GLN A 239 -20.85 -2.12 13.33
N VAL A 240 -21.21 -3.07 12.47
CA VAL A 240 -22.31 -4.01 12.68
C VAL A 240 -21.77 -5.42 12.91
N GLU A 241 -22.43 -6.14 13.82
CA GLU A 241 -21.94 -7.43 14.33
C GLU A 241 -21.91 -8.54 13.27
N SER A 242 -22.80 -8.46 12.27
CA SER A 242 -22.90 -9.50 11.23
C SER A 242 -22.97 -8.91 9.83
N LEU A 243 -22.38 -9.64 8.88
CA LEU A 243 -22.49 -9.35 7.45
C LEU A 243 -23.96 -9.27 7.00
N SER A 244 -24.83 -10.16 7.49
CA SER A 244 -26.26 -10.16 7.14
C SER A 244 -26.97 -8.87 7.58
N SER A 245 -26.64 -8.33 8.75
CA SER A 245 -27.17 -7.03 9.21
C SER A 245 -26.71 -5.89 8.30
N LEU A 246 -25.46 -5.91 7.84
CA LEU A 246 -24.95 -4.93 6.89
C LEU A 246 -25.70 -5.01 5.55
N LEU A 247 -25.78 -6.19 4.96
CA LEU A 247 -26.39 -6.41 3.64
C LEU A 247 -27.88 -5.99 3.61
N SER A 248 -28.62 -6.37 4.65
CA SER A 248 -30.07 -6.11 4.74
C SER A 248 -30.43 -4.64 5.03
N THR A 249 -29.47 -3.81 5.44
CA THR A 249 -29.70 -2.39 5.79
C THR A 249 -29.11 -1.41 4.78
N SER A 250 -28.14 -1.84 3.99
CA SER A 250 -27.37 -0.98 3.09
C SER A 250 -28.05 -0.77 1.73
N ASP A 251 -28.08 0.48 1.26
CA ASP A 251 -28.53 0.82 -0.09
C ASP A 251 -27.41 0.59 -1.11
N PHE A 252 -26.16 0.83 -0.70
CA PHE A 252 -24.95 0.54 -1.47
C PHE A 252 -24.05 -0.36 -0.62
N VAL A 253 -23.52 -1.44 -1.18
CA VAL A 253 -22.54 -2.31 -0.53
C VAL A 253 -21.24 -2.24 -1.32
N THR A 254 -20.12 -2.04 -0.61
CA THR A 254 -18.79 -2.03 -1.21
C THR A 254 -17.84 -2.96 -0.45
N ILE A 255 -16.94 -3.59 -1.19
CA ILE A 255 -16.07 -4.66 -0.71
C ILE A 255 -14.62 -4.20 -0.73
N HIS A 256 -13.92 -4.34 0.39
CA HIS A 256 -12.52 -3.96 0.61
C HIS A 256 -11.76 -5.01 1.45
N VAL A 257 -11.89 -6.28 1.07
CA VAL A 257 -11.24 -7.42 1.74
C VAL A 257 -10.01 -7.93 0.95
N PRO A 258 -9.03 -8.56 1.62
CA PRO A 258 -7.93 -9.26 0.94
C PRO A 258 -8.45 -10.50 0.19
N GLU A 259 -7.57 -11.14 -0.59
CA GLU A 259 -7.86 -12.44 -1.19
C GLU A 259 -7.34 -13.54 -0.27
N LEU A 260 -8.28 -14.22 0.40
CA LEU A 260 -8.04 -15.33 1.32
C LEU A 260 -9.02 -16.47 1.01
N PRO A 261 -8.73 -17.71 1.44
CA PRO A 261 -9.68 -18.81 1.32
C PRO A 261 -11.08 -18.48 1.90
N GLU A 262 -11.13 -17.70 2.98
CA GLU A 262 -12.36 -17.32 3.67
C GLU A 262 -13.15 -16.22 2.95
N THR A 263 -12.51 -15.42 2.09
CA THR A 263 -13.15 -14.31 1.36
C THR A 263 -13.55 -14.70 -0.07
N MET A 264 -13.05 -15.82 -0.57
CA MET A 264 -13.38 -16.33 -1.90
C MET A 264 -14.86 -16.68 -2.00
N ASN A 265 -15.55 -16.09 -2.98
CA ASN A 265 -17.00 -16.21 -3.19
C ASN A 265 -17.85 -15.92 -1.95
N MET A 266 -17.36 -15.08 -1.02
CA MET A 266 -18.13 -14.73 0.18
C MET A 266 -19.43 -13.98 -0.15
N ILE A 267 -19.49 -13.32 -1.32
CA ILE A 267 -20.72 -12.74 -1.88
C ILE A 267 -21.24 -13.68 -2.96
N SER A 268 -21.99 -14.69 -2.51
CA SER A 268 -22.69 -15.65 -3.37
C SER A 268 -24.16 -15.26 -3.56
N GLY A 269 -24.94 -16.09 -4.27
CA GLY A 269 -26.40 -15.92 -4.39
C GLY A 269 -27.13 -15.78 -3.05
N ILE A 270 -26.63 -16.41 -1.97
CA ILE A 270 -27.21 -16.29 -0.63
C ILE A 270 -27.05 -14.85 -0.10
N GLN A 271 -25.84 -14.30 -0.16
CA GLN A 271 -25.57 -12.93 0.31
C GLN A 271 -26.24 -11.89 -0.57
N LEU A 272 -26.25 -12.09 -1.89
CA LEU A 272 -26.95 -11.21 -2.83
C LEU A 272 -28.45 -11.15 -2.51
N ALA A 273 -29.08 -12.27 -2.15
CA ALA A 273 -30.49 -12.30 -1.77
C ALA A 273 -30.78 -11.65 -0.39
N GLN A 274 -29.77 -11.51 0.47
CA GLN A 274 -29.87 -10.80 1.75
C GLN A 274 -29.74 -9.28 1.59
N MET A 275 -29.25 -8.80 0.45
CA MET A 275 -29.19 -7.39 0.16
C MET A 275 -30.60 -6.80 0.03
N LYS A 276 -30.72 -5.48 0.20
CA LYS A 276 -32.01 -4.80 -0.04
C LYS A 276 -32.38 -4.92 -1.51
N LYS A 277 -33.65 -5.21 -1.79
CA LYS A 277 -34.16 -5.14 -3.17
C LYS A 277 -33.98 -3.72 -3.72
N GLY A 278 -33.33 -3.62 -4.87
CA GLY A 278 -32.97 -2.36 -5.52
C GLY A 278 -31.66 -1.72 -5.02
N SER A 279 -30.85 -2.46 -4.25
CA SER A 279 -29.52 -2.02 -3.80
C SER A 279 -28.46 -2.18 -4.90
N TYR A 280 -27.25 -1.71 -4.60
CA TYR A 280 -26.12 -1.70 -5.50
C TYR A 280 -24.91 -2.40 -4.87
N LEU A 281 -24.11 -3.08 -5.69
CA LEU A 281 -22.88 -3.76 -5.27
C LEU A 281 -21.66 -3.18 -5.98
N ILE A 282 -20.59 -2.89 -5.22
CA ILE A 282 -19.32 -2.40 -5.75
C ILE A 282 -18.19 -3.34 -5.31
N ASN A 283 -17.43 -3.88 -6.26
CA ASN A 283 -16.23 -4.68 -5.98
C ASN A 283 -15.01 -4.14 -6.73
N ASN A 284 -14.19 -3.39 -6.00
CA ASN A 284 -12.89 -2.89 -6.46
C ASN A 284 -11.75 -3.44 -5.59
N ALA A 285 -11.96 -4.62 -4.99
CA ALA A 285 -11.00 -5.24 -4.08
C ALA A 285 -10.28 -6.42 -4.72
N ARG A 286 -10.97 -7.55 -4.88
CA ARG A 286 -10.40 -8.80 -5.44
C ARG A 286 -11.43 -9.52 -6.32
N GLY A 287 -10.96 -10.06 -7.45
CA GLY A 287 -11.82 -10.65 -8.48
C GLY A 287 -12.52 -11.93 -8.05
N THR A 288 -12.01 -12.61 -7.02
CA THR A 288 -12.49 -13.89 -6.51
C THR A 288 -13.55 -13.77 -5.40
N VAL A 289 -13.91 -12.56 -4.99
CA VAL A 289 -14.75 -12.33 -3.79
C VAL A 289 -16.25 -12.42 -4.08
N VAL A 290 -16.65 -12.13 -5.33
CA VAL A 290 -18.04 -12.13 -5.77
C VAL A 290 -18.26 -13.26 -6.77
N ASP A 291 -19.31 -14.04 -6.55
CA ASP A 291 -19.84 -14.97 -7.55
C ASP A 291 -20.53 -14.19 -8.67
N ILE A 292 -19.80 -13.95 -9.77
CA ILE A 292 -20.29 -13.13 -10.89
C ILE A 292 -21.52 -13.74 -11.59
N PRO A 293 -21.58 -15.05 -11.88
CA PRO A 293 -22.83 -15.68 -12.33
C PRO A 293 -24.04 -15.38 -11.43
N ALA A 294 -23.88 -15.49 -10.11
CA ALA A 294 -24.98 -15.16 -9.19
C ALA A 294 -25.35 -13.67 -9.22
N LEU A 295 -24.37 -12.77 -9.37
CA LEU A 295 -24.61 -11.34 -9.53
C LEU A 295 -25.41 -11.04 -10.80
N ILE A 296 -25.07 -11.68 -11.93
CA ILE A 296 -25.79 -11.51 -13.20
C ILE A 296 -27.27 -11.88 -13.02
N GLU A 297 -27.56 -13.02 -12.39
CA GLU A 297 -28.94 -13.45 -12.14
C GLU A 297 -29.69 -12.51 -11.17
N ALA A 298 -29.00 -12.02 -10.13
CA ALA A 298 -29.57 -11.04 -9.20
C ALA A 298 -29.88 -9.69 -9.88
N MET A 299 -29.08 -9.28 -10.87
CA MET A 299 -29.33 -8.08 -11.67
C MET A 299 -30.45 -8.30 -12.70
N LYS A 300 -30.47 -9.44 -13.41
CA LYS A 300 -31.55 -9.78 -14.35
C LYS A 300 -32.92 -9.84 -13.68
N SER A 301 -32.99 -10.37 -12.45
CA SER A 301 -34.22 -10.39 -11.65
C SER A 301 -34.63 -9.01 -11.10
N GLY A 302 -33.75 -8.01 -11.21
CA GLY A 302 -33.96 -6.67 -10.65
C GLY A 302 -33.87 -6.62 -9.11
N HIS A 303 -33.31 -7.66 -8.47
CA HIS A 303 -33.01 -7.63 -7.04
C HIS A 303 -31.86 -6.66 -6.76
N ILE A 304 -30.81 -6.70 -7.58
CA ILE A 304 -29.72 -5.72 -7.58
C ILE A 304 -29.97 -4.72 -8.71
N ALA A 305 -30.04 -3.43 -8.39
CA ALA A 305 -30.37 -2.37 -9.34
C ALA A 305 -29.19 -1.93 -10.22
N GLY A 306 -27.96 -2.25 -9.80
CA GLY A 306 -26.74 -1.94 -10.53
C GLY A 306 -25.50 -2.43 -9.80
N ALA A 307 -24.38 -2.52 -10.50
CA ALA A 307 -23.11 -2.91 -9.91
C ALA A 307 -21.92 -2.20 -10.55
N ALA A 308 -20.83 -2.04 -9.80
CA ALA A 308 -19.54 -1.60 -10.32
C ALA A 308 -18.48 -2.66 -10.00
N ILE A 309 -17.76 -3.14 -11.01
CA ILE A 309 -16.79 -4.23 -10.88
C ILE A 309 -15.50 -3.82 -11.60
N ASP A 310 -14.44 -3.64 -10.84
CA ASP A 310 -13.10 -3.30 -11.37
C ASP A 310 -12.19 -4.52 -11.52
N VAL A 311 -12.51 -5.62 -10.83
CA VAL A 311 -11.65 -6.81 -10.72
C VAL A 311 -12.42 -8.08 -11.04
N PHE A 312 -11.77 -9.04 -11.70
CA PHE A 312 -12.42 -10.25 -12.22
C PHE A 312 -11.64 -11.52 -11.88
N PRO A 313 -12.27 -12.71 -11.83
CA PRO A 313 -11.58 -13.98 -11.58
C PRO A 313 -10.44 -14.24 -12.58
N HIS A 314 -10.69 -13.96 -13.86
CA HIS A 314 -9.67 -13.98 -14.91
C HIS A 314 -9.64 -12.64 -15.64
N GLU A 315 -8.45 -12.07 -15.79
CA GLU A 315 -8.22 -10.76 -16.42
C GLU A 315 -7.30 -10.90 -17.64
N PRO A 316 -7.46 -10.07 -18.69
CA PRO A 316 -6.57 -10.11 -19.83
C PRO A 316 -5.13 -9.76 -19.44
N GLY A 317 -4.14 -10.52 -19.92
CA GLY A 317 -2.73 -10.31 -19.57
C GLY A 317 -2.08 -9.05 -20.17
N ALA A 318 -2.75 -8.39 -21.13
CA ALA A 318 -2.26 -7.18 -21.78
C ALA A 318 -3.39 -6.29 -22.30
N ASN A 319 -3.11 -4.99 -22.44
CA ASN A 319 -4.04 -4.03 -23.02
C ASN A 319 -4.38 -4.42 -24.46
N GLY A 320 -5.66 -4.29 -24.83
CA GLY A 320 -6.16 -4.61 -26.16
C GLY A 320 -6.58 -6.07 -26.36
N ALA A 321 -6.21 -6.98 -25.45
CA ALA A 321 -6.76 -8.33 -25.44
C ALA A 321 -8.25 -8.29 -25.08
N PRO A 322 -9.08 -9.18 -25.67
CA PRO A 322 -10.51 -9.16 -25.46
C PRO A 322 -10.89 -9.62 -24.04
N PHE A 323 -11.93 -8.98 -23.49
CA PHE A 323 -12.67 -9.48 -22.32
C PHE A 323 -13.95 -10.15 -22.84
N ASP A 324 -13.89 -11.47 -23.02
CA ASP A 324 -14.92 -12.27 -23.68
C ASP A 324 -15.13 -13.64 -23.01
N ASP A 325 -15.99 -14.46 -23.61
CA ASP A 325 -16.44 -15.74 -23.06
C ASP A 325 -15.36 -16.82 -23.07
N GLN A 326 -14.24 -16.61 -23.78
CA GLN A 326 -13.08 -17.50 -23.69
C GLN A 326 -12.30 -17.25 -22.39
N LEU A 327 -12.25 -15.99 -21.95
CA LEU A 327 -11.58 -15.61 -20.71
C LEU A 327 -12.47 -15.90 -19.48
N ASN A 328 -13.75 -15.52 -19.54
CA ASN A 328 -14.72 -15.81 -18.51
C ASN A 328 -16.05 -16.21 -19.16
N PRO A 329 -16.59 -17.43 -18.96
CA PRO A 329 -17.77 -17.93 -19.69
C PRO A 329 -19.04 -17.06 -19.63
N TRP A 330 -19.11 -16.13 -18.68
CA TRP A 330 -20.24 -15.23 -18.40
C TRP A 330 -19.98 -13.77 -18.86
N ALA A 331 -18.86 -13.48 -19.54
CA ALA A 331 -18.43 -12.11 -19.84
C ALA A 331 -19.39 -11.37 -20.78
N SER A 332 -19.95 -12.03 -21.79
CA SER A 332 -20.94 -11.42 -22.69
C SER A 332 -22.22 -11.06 -21.96
N GLU A 333 -22.70 -11.93 -21.07
CA GLU A 333 -23.88 -11.68 -20.25
C GLU A 333 -23.68 -10.49 -19.31
N LEU A 334 -22.54 -10.43 -18.61
CA LEU A 334 -22.20 -9.30 -17.74
C LEU A 334 -22.16 -7.98 -18.52
N ARG A 335 -21.50 -7.97 -19.69
CA ARG A 335 -21.39 -6.77 -20.55
C ARG A 335 -22.73 -6.32 -21.13
N ALA A 336 -23.69 -7.22 -21.27
CA ALA A 336 -25.02 -6.91 -21.79
C ALA A 336 -25.97 -6.32 -20.72
N LEU A 337 -25.61 -6.38 -19.44
CA LEU A 337 -26.42 -5.81 -18.37
C LEU A 337 -26.51 -4.29 -18.49
N LYS A 338 -27.63 -3.73 -18.02
CA LYS A 338 -27.81 -2.30 -17.85
C LYS A 338 -27.42 -1.90 -16.43
N ASN A 339 -26.96 -0.66 -16.27
CA ASN A 339 -26.54 -0.08 -14.99
C ASN A 339 -25.41 -0.88 -14.34
N VAL A 340 -24.47 -1.34 -15.17
CA VAL A 340 -23.24 -2.00 -14.74
C VAL A 340 -22.05 -1.16 -15.18
N ILE A 341 -21.13 -0.90 -14.27
CA ILE A 341 -19.86 -0.23 -14.55
C ILE A 341 -18.78 -1.31 -14.51
N LEU A 342 -18.08 -1.48 -15.63
CA LEU A 342 -16.96 -2.41 -15.74
C LEU A 342 -15.71 -1.60 -16.03
N THR A 343 -14.71 -1.71 -15.15
CA THR A 343 -13.43 -1.02 -15.31
C THR A 343 -12.29 -2.03 -15.33
N PRO A 344 -11.22 -1.80 -16.11
CA PRO A 344 -10.20 -2.81 -16.34
C PRO A 344 -9.10 -2.77 -15.27
N HIS A 345 -9.45 -3.04 -14.01
CA HIS A 345 -8.53 -3.08 -12.87
C HIS A 345 -7.73 -1.78 -12.70
N ILE A 346 -8.45 -0.66 -12.68
CA ILE A 346 -7.87 0.70 -12.62
C ILE A 346 -8.09 1.41 -11.27
N GLY A 347 -8.64 0.75 -10.25
CA GLY A 347 -8.91 1.38 -8.96
C GLY A 347 -7.70 2.07 -8.33
N GLY A 348 -6.49 1.54 -8.52
CA GLY A 348 -5.24 2.15 -8.08
C GLY A 348 -4.43 2.86 -9.16
N SER A 349 -4.95 2.99 -10.37
CA SER A 349 -4.20 3.43 -11.56
C SER A 349 -4.33 4.93 -11.79
N THR A 350 -3.76 5.73 -10.87
CA THR A 350 -3.67 7.20 -10.97
C THR A 350 -2.22 7.66 -10.99
N GLU A 351 -1.95 8.87 -11.52
CA GLU A 351 -0.60 9.44 -11.51
C GLU A 351 -0.10 9.68 -10.08
N GLU A 352 -0.98 10.11 -9.18
CA GLU A 352 -0.70 10.26 -7.76
C GLU A 352 -0.29 8.94 -7.12
N ALA A 353 -1.06 7.87 -7.34
CA ALA A 353 -0.73 6.56 -6.80
C ALA A 353 0.60 6.05 -7.36
N GLN A 354 0.85 6.20 -8.67
CA GLN A 354 2.14 5.80 -9.27
C GLN A 354 3.33 6.57 -8.68
N ARG A 355 3.16 7.86 -8.38
CA ARG A 355 4.18 8.67 -7.71
C ARG A 355 4.45 8.15 -6.29
N MET A 356 3.40 7.97 -5.49
CA MET A 356 3.49 7.48 -4.11
C MET A 356 4.11 6.08 -4.04
N ILE A 357 3.72 5.17 -4.95
CA ILE A 357 4.33 3.84 -5.08
C ILE A 357 5.83 3.97 -5.38
N GLY A 358 6.19 4.87 -6.30
CA GLY A 358 7.58 5.18 -6.64
C GLY A 358 8.39 5.57 -5.41
N GLU A 359 7.89 6.54 -4.64
CA GLU A 359 8.54 7.05 -3.43
C GLU A 359 8.62 6.01 -2.31
N GLU A 360 7.53 5.28 -2.05
CA GLU A 360 7.44 4.30 -0.97
C GLU A 360 8.39 3.11 -1.19
N VAL A 361 8.33 2.50 -2.39
CA VAL A 361 9.16 1.33 -2.72
C VAL A 361 10.61 1.75 -2.89
N ALA A 362 10.90 2.88 -3.56
CA ALA A 362 12.28 3.37 -3.65
C ALA A 362 12.86 3.68 -2.27
N GLY A 363 12.06 4.27 -1.37
CA GLY A 363 12.44 4.49 0.02
C GLY A 363 12.72 3.19 0.77
N ALA A 364 11.87 2.16 0.61
CA ALA A 364 12.08 0.86 1.24
C ALA A 364 13.35 0.16 0.76
N LEU A 365 13.56 0.12 -0.57
CA LEU A 365 14.78 -0.41 -1.18
C LEU A 365 16.02 0.36 -0.70
N THR A 366 15.92 1.69 -0.63
CA THR A 366 17.01 2.54 -0.14
C THR A 366 17.34 2.25 1.31
N ARG A 367 16.32 2.10 2.17
CA ARG A 367 16.51 1.77 3.58
C ARG A 367 17.17 0.40 3.77
N TYR A 368 16.79 -0.59 2.97
CA TYR A 368 17.41 -1.91 3.04
C TYR A 368 18.86 -1.91 2.53
N LEU A 369 19.14 -1.23 1.42
CA LEU A 369 20.49 -1.16 0.84
C LEU A 369 21.46 -0.38 1.73
N ASN A 370 21.01 0.74 2.32
CA ASN A 370 21.86 1.58 3.17
C ASN A 370 21.86 1.17 4.65
N PHE A 371 20.75 0.68 5.20
CA PHE A 371 20.63 0.45 6.66
C PHE A 371 20.31 -0.99 7.05
N GLY A 372 20.03 -1.86 6.09
CA GLY A 372 19.66 -3.25 6.32
C GLY A 372 18.23 -3.45 6.84
N SER A 373 17.41 -2.40 6.93
CA SER A 373 16.05 -2.48 7.45
C SER A 373 15.15 -3.33 6.55
N THR A 374 14.39 -4.26 7.14
CA THR A 374 13.48 -5.16 6.41
C THR A 374 12.00 -4.94 6.78
N VAL A 375 11.69 -3.87 7.51
CA VAL A 375 10.31 -3.51 7.86
C VAL A 375 9.47 -3.29 6.61
N GLY A 376 8.31 -3.94 6.55
CA GLY A 376 7.42 -3.94 5.39
C GLY A 376 7.79 -4.93 4.28
N ALA A 377 8.79 -5.81 4.47
CA ALA A 377 9.07 -6.88 3.53
C ALA A 377 8.00 -7.98 3.60
N VAL A 378 7.40 -8.34 2.46
CA VAL A 378 6.27 -9.28 2.44
C VAL A 378 6.68 -10.73 2.71
N ASN A 379 7.94 -11.09 2.41
CA ASN A 379 8.45 -12.46 2.46
C ASN A 379 9.60 -12.68 3.46
N PHE A 380 9.97 -11.67 4.25
CA PHE A 380 11.19 -11.67 5.07
C PHE A 380 10.89 -11.39 6.55
N PRO A 381 11.76 -11.77 7.51
CA PRO A 381 11.67 -11.30 8.90
C PRO A 381 11.79 -9.78 8.97
N GLU A 382 11.04 -9.14 9.87
CA GLU A 382 10.97 -7.68 9.96
C GLU A 382 11.89 -7.16 11.07
N VAL A 383 13.02 -6.57 10.68
CA VAL A 383 14.06 -6.11 11.60
C VAL A 383 14.43 -4.68 11.26
N ASP A 384 14.56 -3.84 12.30
CA ASP A 384 15.12 -2.50 12.19
C ASP A 384 15.93 -2.14 13.45
N LEU A 385 16.95 -1.29 13.26
CA LEU A 385 17.79 -0.78 14.34
C LEU A 385 17.94 0.73 14.20
N ARG A 386 17.90 1.45 15.34
CA ARG A 386 18.20 2.89 15.39
C ARG A 386 19.49 3.21 14.62
N ALA A 387 19.47 4.28 13.83
CA ALA A 387 20.57 4.63 12.94
C ALA A 387 21.91 4.78 13.70
N ILE A 388 23.00 4.44 13.00
CA ILE A 388 24.35 4.87 13.38
C ILE A 388 24.46 6.35 12.99
N THR A 389 25.04 7.17 13.86
CA THR A 389 25.12 8.63 13.65
C THR A 389 26.51 9.02 13.15
N ALA A 390 26.64 10.23 12.59
CA ALA A 390 27.95 10.72 12.14
C ALA A 390 29.01 10.83 13.27
N GLU A 391 28.57 10.87 14.53
CA GLU A 391 29.41 10.86 15.73
C GLU A 391 29.98 9.47 16.07
N GLN A 392 29.58 8.44 15.33
CA GLN A 392 29.96 7.04 15.53
C GLN A 392 30.74 6.52 14.29
N PRO A 393 31.93 7.07 13.98
CA PRO A 393 32.62 6.78 12.72
C PRO A 393 33.09 5.31 12.62
N ASP A 394 33.48 4.71 13.75
CA ASP A 394 34.08 3.37 13.82
C ASP A 394 33.04 2.25 14.10
N HIS A 395 31.76 2.55 13.92
CA HIS A 395 30.70 1.56 14.07
C HIS A 395 30.42 0.86 12.74
N VAL A 396 30.24 -0.46 12.81
CA VAL A 396 29.88 -1.28 11.66
C VAL A 396 28.57 -1.99 11.97
N ARG A 397 27.65 -1.95 11.01
CA ARG A 397 26.41 -2.70 11.03
C ARG A 397 26.58 -4.01 10.27
N ILE A 398 26.27 -5.10 10.95
CA ILE A 398 26.24 -6.44 10.42
C ILE A 398 24.79 -6.79 10.08
N CYS A 399 24.58 -7.25 8.86
CA CYS A 399 23.32 -7.79 8.36
C CYS A 399 23.56 -9.24 7.96
N HIS A 400 23.07 -10.19 8.75
CA HIS A 400 23.30 -11.61 8.57
C HIS A 400 21.99 -12.36 8.37
N VAL A 401 21.79 -12.87 7.17
CA VAL A 401 20.70 -13.76 6.79
C VAL A 401 21.19 -15.19 6.91
N HIS A 402 20.41 -16.04 7.59
CA HIS A 402 20.77 -17.42 7.81
C HIS A 402 19.58 -18.36 7.81
N ILE A 403 19.87 -19.65 7.64
CA ILE A 403 18.91 -20.73 7.85
C ILE A 403 18.48 -20.71 9.32
N ASN A 404 17.18 -20.76 9.57
CA ASN A 404 16.60 -20.76 10.90
C ASN A 404 16.83 -22.10 11.60
N GLN A 405 18.02 -22.27 12.22
CA GLN A 405 18.39 -23.48 12.94
C GLN A 405 19.05 -23.17 14.29
N PRO A 406 18.96 -24.08 15.28
CA PRO A 406 19.58 -23.88 16.58
C PRO A 406 21.10 -23.64 16.52
N GLY A 407 21.59 -22.75 17.38
CA GLY A 407 23.03 -22.51 17.58
C GLY A 407 23.67 -21.47 16.67
N VAL A 408 22.96 -20.93 15.66
CA VAL A 408 23.53 -19.89 14.76
C VAL A 408 23.87 -18.61 15.53
N LEU A 409 22.94 -18.11 16.36
CA LEU A 409 23.20 -16.90 17.17
C LEU A 409 24.40 -17.07 18.10
N ARG A 410 24.63 -18.28 18.63
CA ARG A 410 25.83 -18.57 19.42
C ARG A 410 27.09 -18.44 18.58
N GLN A 411 27.13 -19.04 17.39
CA GLN A 411 28.27 -18.95 16.48
C GLN A 411 28.56 -17.48 16.11
N VAL A 412 27.53 -16.72 15.77
CA VAL A 412 27.70 -15.29 15.43
C VAL A 412 28.21 -14.50 16.64
N ASN A 413 27.62 -14.66 17.82
CA ASN A 413 28.07 -13.96 19.02
C ASN A 413 29.48 -14.37 19.47
N GLU A 414 29.92 -15.61 19.21
CA GLU A 414 31.31 -16.02 19.42
C GLU A 414 32.26 -15.26 18.48
N VAL A 415 31.88 -15.07 17.20
CA VAL A 415 32.66 -14.24 16.25
C VAL A 415 32.70 -12.77 16.68
N LEU A 416 31.60 -12.24 17.23
CA LEU A 416 31.50 -10.85 17.69
C LEU A 416 32.12 -10.59 19.06
N SER A 417 32.49 -11.64 19.81
CA SER A 417 33.02 -11.53 21.17
C SER A 417 34.21 -10.58 21.38
N PRO A 418 35.09 -10.29 20.39
CA PRO A 418 36.14 -9.29 20.54
C PRO A 418 35.64 -7.84 20.52
N TYR A 419 34.40 -7.59 20.09
CA TYR A 419 33.83 -6.25 19.90
C TYR A 419 32.67 -6.00 20.86
N ASN A 420 32.41 -4.73 21.15
CA ASN A 420 31.23 -4.34 21.90
C ASN A 420 30.01 -4.29 20.96
N VAL A 421 29.02 -5.15 21.20
CA VAL A 421 27.73 -5.15 20.49
C VAL A 421 26.81 -4.13 21.14
N GLU A 422 26.61 -2.97 20.51
CA GLU A 422 25.74 -1.91 21.06
C GLU A 422 24.25 -2.20 20.88
N LYS A 423 23.92 -2.86 19.76
CA LYS A 423 22.55 -3.09 19.32
C LYS A 423 22.50 -4.42 18.62
N GLN A 424 21.47 -5.20 18.89
CA GLN A 424 21.24 -6.47 18.21
C GLN A 424 19.74 -6.74 18.15
N TYR A 425 19.25 -7.14 16.98
CA TYR A 425 17.87 -7.60 16.78
C TYR A 425 17.94 -8.82 15.86
N SER A 426 17.38 -9.94 16.31
CA SER A 426 17.10 -11.09 15.44
C SER A 426 15.61 -11.38 15.34
N ASP A 427 15.14 -11.68 14.14
CA ASP A 427 13.79 -12.21 13.87
C ASP A 427 13.86 -13.39 12.90
N SER A 428 12.81 -14.20 12.85
CA SER A 428 12.72 -15.37 11.97
C SER A 428 11.34 -15.54 11.35
N LYS A 429 11.30 -16.04 10.12
CA LYS A 429 10.08 -16.28 9.34
C LYS A 429 10.25 -17.57 8.54
N GLY A 430 9.60 -18.64 9.01
CA GLY A 430 9.77 -19.98 8.44
C GLY A 430 11.23 -20.45 8.53
N ASP A 431 11.79 -20.85 7.39
CA ASP A 431 13.15 -21.42 7.29
C ASP A 431 14.28 -20.37 7.33
N VAL A 432 13.94 -19.08 7.37
CA VAL A 432 14.91 -17.98 7.23
C VAL A 432 14.86 -17.08 8.46
N ALA A 433 16.03 -16.69 8.93
CA ALA A 433 16.21 -15.75 10.02
C ALA A 433 17.17 -14.63 9.61
N TYR A 434 16.95 -13.46 10.20
CA TYR A 434 17.72 -12.27 9.91
C TYR A 434 18.18 -11.63 11.22
N LEU A 435 19.47 -11.36 11.29
CA LEU A 435 20.14 -10.74 12.42
C LEU A 435 20.76 -9.42 11.96
N MET A 436 20.40 -8.34 12.64
CA MET A 436 21.11 -7.07 12.56
C MET A 436 21.87 -6.83 13.86
N ALA A 437 23.13 -6.41 13.76
CA ALA A 437 23.93 -6.02 14.92
C ALA A 437 24.81 -4.81 14.60
N ASP A 438 24.88 -3.84 15.51
CA ASP A 438 25.84 -2.73 15.44
C ASP A 438 26.96 -3.00 16.44
N ILE A 439 28.19 -3.02 15.95
CA ILE A 439 29.42 -3.18 16.76
C ILE A 439 30.26 -1.91 16.71
N ALA A 440 30.91 -1.58 17.82
CA ALA A 440 31.77 -0.41 17.96
C ALA A 440 33.27 -0.76 17.80
N ASP A 441 34.08 0.28 17.57
CA ASP A 441 35.55 0.24 17.56
C ASP A 441 36.15 -0.75 16.54
N VAL A 442 35.56 -0.84 15.35
CA VAL A 442 36.00 -1.79 14.31
C VAL A 442 37.05 -1.17 13.40
N GLY A 443 38.25 -1.74 13.39
CA GLY A 443 39.31 -1.34 12.47
C GLY A 443 39.04 -1.77 11.01
N PRO A 444 39.54 -1.04 9.99
CA PRO A 444 39.32 -1.41 8.58
C PRO A 444 39.79 -2.82 8.19
N GLN A 445 40.83 -3.34 8.85
CA GLN A 445 41.34 -4.71 8.60
C GLN A 445 40.43 -5.79 9.19
N ASP A 446 39.70 -5.46 10.25
CA ASP A 446 38.84 -6.40 10.97
C ASP A 446 37.50 -6.63 10.26
N VAL A 447 37.03 -5.65 9.49
CA VAL A 447 35.79 -5.74 8.71
C VAL A 447 35.80 -6.95 7.77
N ASN A 448 36.84 -7.10 6.96
CA ASN A 448 36.94 -8.22 6.00
C ASN A 448 37.01 -9.57 6.72
N ARG A 449 37.74 -9.61 7.84
CA ARG A 449 37.86 -10.81 8.69
C ARG A 449 36.51 -11.19 9.30
N LEU A 450 35.78 -10.22 9.85
CA LEU A 450 34.44 -10.41 10.42
C LEU A 450 33.49 -11.01 9.39
N ARG A 451 33.42 -10.42 8.20
CA ARG A 451 32.61 -10.94 7.10
C ARG A 451 32.97 -12.39 6.79
N GLU A 452 34.26 -12.70 6.64
CA GLU A 452 34.72 -14.03 6.27
C GLU A 452 34.38 -15.06 7.36
N MET A 453 34.53 -14.69 8.64
CA MET A 453 34.18 -15.56 9.77
C MET A 453 32.68 -15.84 9.85
N ILE A 454 31.83 -14.82 9.67
CA ILE A 454 30.37 -14.97 9.70
C ILE A 454 29.88 -15.74 8.47
N SER A 455 30.43 -15.45 7.28
CA SER A 455 30.07 -16.11 6.02
C SER A 455 30.40 -17.61 6.00
N LYS A 456 31.38 -18.05 6.81
CA LYS A 456 31.77 -19.46 6.96
C LYS A 456 30.87 -20.24 7.93
N THR A 457 29.92 -19.61 8.60
CA THR A 457 28.94 -20.32 9.42
C THR A 457 28.10 -21.24 8.54
N SER A 458 27.78 -22.43 9.02
CA SER A 458 27.12 -23.48 8.22
C SER A 458 25.70 -23.12 7.78
N ALA A 459 25.08 -22.13 8.44
CA ALA A 459 23.73 -21.66 8.15
C ALA A 459 23.71 -20.37 7.31
N ASN A 460 24.88 -19.81 6.94
CA ASN A 460 24.93 -18.54 6.24
C ASN A 460 24.22 -18.60 4.88
N ILE A 461 23.30 -17.66 4.65
CA ILE A 461 22.68 -17.42 3.34
C ILE A 461 23.33 -16.18 2.72
N LEU A 462 23.34 -15.06 3.45
CA LEU A 462 23.92 -13.80 3.00
C LEU A 462 24.44 -13.01 4.20
N THR A 463 25.66 -12.49 4.12
CA THR A 463 26.22 -11.58 5.12
C THR A 463 26.69 -10.30 4.45
N ARG A 464 26.22 -9.15 4.98
CA ARG A 464 26.61 -7.81 4.56
C ARG A 464 27.13 -7.02 5.75
N LEU A 465 28.16 -6.23 5.52
CA LEU A 465 28.65 -5.23 6.46
C LEU A 465 28.41 -3.85 5.87
N LEU A 466 27.82 -2.96 6.66
CA LEU A 466 27.50 -1.58 6.30
C LEU A 466 28.26 -0.65 7.26
N ALA A 467 28.97 0.34 6.72
CA ALA A 467 29.73 1.32 7.51
C ALA A 467 29.53 2.74 7.00
#